data_AF-A0A7W1GXH1-F1
#
_entry.id   AF-A0A7W1GXH1-F1
#
_cell.length_a   1.000
_cell.length_b   1.000
_cell.length_c   1.000
_cell.angle_alpha   90.00
_cell.angle_beta   90.00
_cell.angle_gamma   90.00
#
_symmetry.space_group_name_H-M   'P 1'
#
loop_
_entity.id
_entity.type
_entity.pdbx_description
1 polymer ?
#
loop_
_entity_poly.entity_id
_entity_poly.type
_entity_poly.pdbx_seq_one_letter_code
_entity_poly.pdbx_strand_id
1 'polypeptide(L)'
;MRFLRLILPGAIIAAIFWFLSAQPFVDRWNEIPLVQQLALNFRTTFVTIGAIALMFPAIKGLFVKPLNDAMDERTKRLEDTYSEAESLKQHMAALKTSYEQKLAASEAEAREKIRAAIGDAQATKDQILTEARTQAEEIRTRNETEMERERQKMLVGLRTHVADLALLATEKIISENLDDERQRKLIDRFIDTAEVGR
;
A
#
# COMPACT_ATOMS: atom_id res chain seq x y z
N MET A 1 49.01 -31.33 0.16
CA MET A 1 50.13 -31.94 -0.58
C MET A 1 50.92 -30.99 -1.52
N ARG A 2 50.66 -29.67 -1.57
CA ARG A 2 51.43 -28.73 -2.43
C ARG A 2 52.77 -28.28 -1.84
N PHE A 3 52.92 -28.30 -0.51
CA PHE A 3 54.17 -27.93 0.17
C PHE A 3 55.32 -28.91 -0.10
N LEU A 4 55.03 -30.21 -0.21
CA LEU A 4 56.08 -31.22 -0.42
C LEU A 4 56.76 -31.10 -1.79
N ARG A 5 56.02 -30.72 -2.84
CA ARG A 5 56.56 -30.53 -4.20
C ARG A 5 57.40 -29.26 -4.37
N LEU A 6 57.21 -28.25 -3.51
CA LEU A 6 57.98 -27.00 -3.55
C LEU A 6 59.36 -27.15 -2.86
N ILE A 7 59.43 -28.02 -1.83
CA ILE A 7 60.64 -28.25 -1.04
C ILE A 7 61.54 -29.31 -1.69
N LEU A 8 60.97 -30.29 -2.41
CA LEU A 8 61.71 -31.36 -3.08
C LEU A 8 62.86 -30.87 -4.00
N PRO A 9 62.66 -29.89 -4.91
CA PRO A 9 63.77 -29.38 -5.73
C PRO A 9 64.80 -28.62 -4.89
N GLY A 10 64.36 -27.88 -3.86
CA GLY A 10 65.26 -27.19 -2.92
C GLY A 10 66.10 -28.16 -2.10
N ALA A 11 65.54 -29.30 -1.69
CA ALA A 11 66.24 -30.36 -0.98
C ALA A 11 67.24 -31.11 -1.87
N ILE A 12 66.91 -31.33 -3.14
CA ILE A 12 67.83 -31.91 -4.13
C ILE A 12 68.99 -30.95 -4.40
N ILE A 13 68.71 -29.65 -4.59
CA ILE A 13 69.75 -28.62 -4.76
C ILE A 13 70.60 -28.51 -3.50
N ALA A 14 70.00 -28.53 -2.31
CA ALA A 14 70.72 -28.53 -1.03
C ALA A 14 71.61 -29.77 -0.86
N ALA A 15 71.12 -30.95 -1.25
CA ALA A 15 71.86 -32.20 -1.16
C ALA A 15 73.01 -32.26 -2.18
N ILE A 16 72.78 -31.80 -3.42
CA ILE A 16 73.82 -31.68 -4.45
C ILE A 16 74.89 -30.68 -3.99
N PHE A 17 74.47 -29.55 -3.43
CA PHE A 17 75.37 -28.51 -2.92
C PHE A 17 76.18 -28.96 -1.70
N TRP A 18 75.54 -29.63 -0.74
CA TRP A 18 76.22 -30.24 0.41
C TRP A 18 77.21 -31.32 -0.04
N PHE A 19 76.83 -32.16 -1.01
CA PHE A 19 77.71 -33.16 -1.58
C PHE A 19 78.91 -32.53 -2.30
N LEU A 20 78.69 -31.52 -3.15
CA LEU A 20 79.73 -30.86 -3.94
C LEU A 20 80.72 -30.08 -3.04
N SER A 21 80.24 -29.45 -1.98
CA SER A 21 81.07 -28.71 -1.01
C SER A 21 81.82 -29.62 -0.02
N ALA A 22 81.41 -30.87 0.11
CA ALA A 22 82.04 -31.88 0.98
C ALA A 22 83.07 -32.78 0.27
N GLN A 23 83.25 -32.65 -1.05
CA GLN A 23 84.22 -33.50 -1.78
C GLN A 23 85.68 -33.02 -1.64
N PRO A 24 86.64 -33.94 -1.42
CA PRO A 24 88.09 -33.64 -1.39
C PRO A 24 88.64 -33.16 -2.74
N PHE A 25 87.86 -33.29 -3.81
CA PHE A 25 88.19 -32.73 -5.12
C PHE A 25 88.29 -31.20 -5.10
N VAL A 26 87.39 -30.51 -4.38
CA VAL A 26 87.40 -29.03 -4.30
C VAL A 26 88.66 -28.53 -3.58
N ASP A 27 89.12 -29.31 -2.59
CA ASP A 27 90.37 -29.02 -1.86
C ASP A 27 91.61 -29.24 -2.71
N ARG A 28 91.60 -30.23 -3.61
CA ARG A 28 92.70 -30.51 -4.54
C ARG A 28 93.04 -29.32 -5.45
N TRP A 29 92.05 -28.49 -5.79
CA TRP A 29 92.28 -27.25 -6.56
C TRP A 29 92.92 -26.14 -5.73
N ASN A 30 92.81 -26.22 -4.40
CA ASN A 30 93.38 -25.24 -3.46
C ASN A 30 94.88 -25.50 -3.20
N GLU A 31 95.38 -26.70 -3.53
CA GLU A 31 96.80 -27.09 -3.39
C GLU A 31 97.67 -26.60 -4.57
N ILE A 32 97.09 -26.00 -5.61
CA ILE A 32 97.81 -25.50 -6.79
C ILE A 32 98.48 -24.15 -6.43
N PRO A 33 99.80 -23.97 -6.60
CA PRO A 33 100.54 -22.78 -6.15
C PRO A 33 100.09 -21.45 -6.80
N LEU A 34 99.51 -21.50 -8.01
CA LEU A 34 98.89 -20.35 -8.69
C LEU A 34 97.63 -19.82 -7.98
N VAL A 35 96.90 -20.69 -7.29
CA VAL A 35 95.64 -20.34 -6.60
C VAL A 35 95.92 -19.71 -5.23
N GLN A 36 96.99 -20.16 -4.57
CA GLN A 36 97.41 -19.63 -3.27
C GLN A 36 97.82 -18.15 -3.33
N GLN A 37 98.42 -17.71 -4.43
CA GLN A 37 98.77 -16.29 -4.63
C GLN A 37 97.55 -15.39 -4.84
N LEU A 38 96.40 -15.97 -5.23
CA LEU A 38 95.17 -15.22 -5.53
C LEU A 38 94.22 -15.10 -4.33
N ALA A 39 94.57 -15.65 -3.16
CA ALA A 39 93.77 -15.67 -1.92
C ALA A 39 92.31 -16.19 -2.08
N LEU A 40 92.00 -16.85 -3.19
CA LEU A 40 90.66 -17.36 -3.47
C LEU A 40 90.48 -18.74 -2.86
N ASN A 41 89.72 -18.81 -1.77
CA ASN A 41 89.28 -20.06 -1.18
C ASN A 41 88.11 -20.63 -1.99
N PHE A 42 88.38 -21.57 -2.90
CA PHE A 42 87.34 -22.19 -3.74
C PHE A 42 86.21 -22.82 -2.91
N ARG A 43 86.54 -23.42 -1.78
CA ARG A 43 85.55 -23.97 -0.83
C ARG A 43 84.50 -22.93 -0.42
N THR A 44 84.91 -21.73 -0.02
CA THR A 44 83.97 -20.69 0.43
C THR A 44 83.18 -20.09 -0.73
N THR A 45 83.80 -19.92 -1.91
CA THR A 45 83.14 -19.35 -3.10
C THR A 45 82.06 -20.27 -3.66
N PHE A 46 82.31 -21.58 -3.72
CA PHE A 46 81.27 -22.52 -4.12
C PHE A 46 80.13 -22.53 -3.09
N VAL A 47 80.45 -22.50 -1.80
CA VAL A 47 79.46 -22.45 -0.72
C VAL A 47 78.57 -21.20 -0.81
N THR A 48 79.15 -20.02 -1.04
CA THR A 48 78.37 -18.78 -1.15
C THR A 48 77.48 -18.76 -2.40
N ILE A 49 77.97 -19.24 -3.54
CA ILE A 49 77.18 -19.31 -4.79
C ILE A 49 75.97 -20.25 -4.62
N GLY A 50 76.17 -21.44 -4.04
CA GLY A 50 75.05 -22.35 -3.84
C GLY A 50 74.06 -21.90 -2.76
N ALA A 51 74.53 -21.20 -1.72
CA ALA A 51 73.65 -20.54 -0.76
C ALA A 51 72.76 -19.47 -1.44
N ILE A 52 73.32 -18.65 -2.34
CA ILE A 52 72.56 -17.66 -3.11
C ILE A 52 71.58 -18.34 -4.09
N ALA A 53 72.02 -19.39 -4.79
CA ALA A 53 71.19 -20.14 -5.72
C ALA A 53 69.99 -20.82 -5.02
N LEU A 54 70.18 -21.29 -3.79
CA LEU A 54 69.12 -21.87 -2.97
C LEU A 54 68.22 -20.81 -2.32
N MET A 55 68.75 -19.62 -2.02
CA MET A 55 67.99 -18.51 -1.47
C MET A 55 66.96 -17.94 -2.47
N PHE A 56 67.28 -17.92 -3.77
CA PHE A 56 66.36 -17.39 -4.79
C PHE A 56 64.99 -18.08 -4.86
N PRO A 57 64.87 -19.42 -4.95
CA PRO A 57 63.57 -20.10 -4.92
C PRO A 57 62.88 -19.98 -3.55
N ALA A 58 63.63 -19.89 -2.44
CA ALA A 58 63.06 -19.69 -1.11
C ALA A 58 62.34 -18.33 -1.01
N ILE A 59 62.97 -17.25 -1.49
CA ILE A 59 62.35 -15.91 -1.52
C ILE A 59 61.12 -15.90 -2.43
N LYS A 60 61.22 -16.49 -3.63
CA LYS A 60 60.10 -16.53 -4.59
C LYS A 60 58.89 -17.30 -4.05
N GLY A 61 59.12 -18.43 -3.40
CA GLY A 61 58.06 -19.26 -2.83
C GLY A 61 57.44 -18.67 -1.57
N LEU A 62 58.26 -18.09 -0.68
CA LEU A 62 57.84 -17.67 0.66
C LEU A 62 57.36 -16.21 0.72
N PHE A 63 57.87 -15.31 -0.12
CA PHE A 63 57.52 -13.88 -0.06
C PHE A 63 56.74 -13.41 -1.29
N VAL A 64 57.23 -13.69 -2.50
CA VAL A 64 56.62 -13.16 -3.74
C VAL A 64 55.22 -13.73 -3.96
N LYS A 65 55.05 -15.03 -3.73
CA LYS A 65 53.76 -15.69 -3.93
C LYS A 65 52.66 -15.17 -2.99
N PRO A 66 52.81 -15.18 -1.65
CA PRO A 66 51.76 -14.66 -0.77
C PRO A 66 51.52 -13.15 -0.95
N LEU A 67 52.54 -12.38 -1.36
CA LEU A 67 52.36 -10.97 -1.67
C LEU A 67 51.48 -10.77 -2.91
N ASN A 68 51.73 -11.50 -3.98
CA ASN A 68 50.88 -11.46 -5.18
C ASN A 68 49.47 -11.96 -4.88
N ASP A 69 49.33 -13.07 -4.16
CA ASP A 69 48.03 -13.60 -3.76
C ASP A 69 47.24 -12.55 -2.93
N ALA A 70 47.90 -11.81 -2.03
CA ALA A 70 47.28 -10.75 -1.24
C ALA A 70 46.91 -9.51 -2.08
N MET A 71 47.68 -9.17 -3.10
CA MET A 71 47.37 -8.08 -4.04
C MET A 71 46.20 -8.45 -4.95
N ASP A 72 46.18 -9.68 -5.47
CA ASP A 72 45.09 -10.20 -6.29
C ASP A 72 43.79 -10.26 -5.49
N GLU A 73 43.85 -10.74 -4.23
CA GLU A 73 42.69 -10.77 -3.36
C GLU A 73 42.16 -9.37 -3.03
N ARG A 74 43.05 -8.38 -2.85
CA ARG A 74 42.64 -6.98 -2.65
C ARG A 74 42.01 -6.41 -3.91
N THR A 75 42.62 -6.62 -5.08
CA THR A 75 42.09 -6.15 -6.37
C THR A 75 40.71 -6.75 -6.62
N LYS A 76 40.56 -8.06 -6.40
CA LYS A 76 39.27 -8.75 -6.54
C LYS A 76 38.23 -8.20 -5.57
N ARG A 77 38.58 -8.00 -4.28
CA ARG A 77 37.67 -7.41 -3.30
C ARG A 77 37.23 -6.00 -3.69
N LEU A 78 38.13 -5.18 -4.24
CA LEU A 78 37.80 -3.85 -4.74
C LEU A 78 36.85 -3.94 -5.93
N GLU A 79 37.17 -4.76 -6.93
CA GLU A 79 36.32 -4.98 -8.11
C GLU A 79 34.92 -5.43 -7.70
N ASP A 80 34.82 -6.42 -6.82
CA ASP A 80 33.55 -6.94 -6.30
C ASP A 80 32.78 -5.83 -5.55
N THR A 81 33.45 -5.06 -4.69
CA THR A 81 32.82 -3.96 -3.94
C THR A 81 32.34 -2.83 -4.85
N TYR A 82 33.13 -2.48 -5.89
CA TYR A 82 32.74 -1.45 -6.85
C TYR A 82 31.58 -1.91 -7.73
N SER A 83 31.60 -3.18 -8.17
CA SER A 83 30.50 -3.79 -8.93
C SER A 83 29.23 -3.82 -8.10
N GLU A 84 29.32 -4.24 -6.83
CA GLU A 84 28.19 -4.24 -5.90
C GLU A 84 27.65 -2.82 -5.69
N ALA A 85 28.52 -1.83 -5.44
CA ALA A 85 28.11 -0.44 -5.26
C ALA A 85 27.41 0.13 -6.49
N GLU A 86 27.90 -0.15 -7.69
CA GLU A 86 27.27 0.30 -8.94
C GLU A 86 25.93 -0.40 -9.16
N SER A 87 25.84 -1.72 -8.90
CA SER A 87 24.58 -2.45 -8.98
C SER A 87 23.54 -1.90 -7.99
N LEU A 88 23.96 -1.61 -6.75
CA LEU A 88 23.10 -1.05 -5.72
C LEU A 88 22.60 0.34 -6.11
N LYS A 89 23.47 1.17 -6.69
CA LYS A 89 23.10 2.49 -7.20
C LYS A 89 22.06 2.39 -8.31
N GLN A 90 22.22 1.45 -9.25
CA GLN A 90 21.26 1.20 -10.32
C GLN A 90 19.92 0.68 -9.75
N HIS A 91 19.95 -0.25 -8.81
CA HIS A 91 18.76 -0.74 -8.12
C HIS A 91 18.04 0.37 -7.36
N MET A 92 18.76 1.24 -6.66
CA MET A 92 18.19 2.39 -5.95
C MET A 92 17.57 3.40 -6.91
N ALA A 93 18.21 3.68 -8.04
CA ALA A 93 17.64 4.54 -9.07
C ALA A 93 16.33 3.95 -9.64
N ALA A 94 16.34 2.66 -9.99
CA ALA A 94 15.15 1.96 -10.49
C ALA A 94 14.02 1.92 -9.45
N LEU A 95 14.36 1.67 -8.18
CA LEU A 95 13.40 1.65 -7.08
C LEU A 95 12.80 3.03 -6.84
N LYS A 96 13.62 4.09 -6.90
CA LYS A 96 13.16 5.48 -6.79
C LYS A 96 12.17 5.81 -7.91
N THR A 97 12.51 5.50 -9.16
CA THR A 97 11.60 5.71 -10.30
C THR A 97 10.29 4.93 -10.14
N SER A 98 10.35 3.66 -9.73
CA SER A 98 9.15 2.86 -9.48
C SER A 98 8.29 3.46 -8.36
N TYR A 99 8.92 3.96 -7.30
CA TYR A 99 8.23 4.60 -6.17
C TYR A 99 7.56 5.90 -6.60
N GLU A 100 8.26 6.76 -7.34
CA GLU A 100 7.69 8.00 -7.89
C GLU A 100 6.51 7.72 -8.82
N GLN A 101 6.60 6.69 -9.67
CA GLN A 101 5.49 6.26 -10.53
C GLN A 101 4.30 5.75 -9.72
N LYS A 102 4.53 4.93 -8.69
CA LYS A 102 3.46 4.43 -7.81
C LYS A 102 2.79 5.56 -7.04
N LEU A 103 3.57 6.53 -6.56
CA LEU A 103 3.05 7.69 -5.86
C LEU A 103 2.16 8.52 -6.80
N ALA A 104 2.65 8.83 -8.00
CA ALA A 104 1.87 9.57 -9.00
C ALA A 104 0.58 8.83 -9.41
N ALA A 105 0.65 7.50 -9.59
CA ALA A 105 -0.52 6.68 -9.88
C ALA A 105 -1.53 6.68 -8.73
N SER A 106 -1.05 6.53 -7.48
CA SER A 106 -1.91 6.57 -6.29
C SER A 106 -2.58 7.94 -6.10
N GLU A 107 -1.87 9.04 -6.38
CA GLU A 107 -2.45 10.39 -6.35
C GLU A 107 -3.50 10.58 -7.44
N ALA A 108 -3.25 10.06 -8.64
CA ALA A 108 -4.21 10.09 -9.74
C ALA A 108 -5.49 9.31 -9.41
N GLU A 109 -5.33 8.08 -8.89
CA GLU A 109 -6.46 7.23 -8.47
C GLU A 109 -7.25 7.88 -7.32
N ALA A 110 -6.57 8.48 -6.34
CA ALA A 110 -7.23 9.19 -5.25
C ALA A 110 -8.06 10.39 -5.77
N ARG A 111 -7.50 11.18 -6.70
CA ARG A 111 -8.22 12.30 -7.33
C ARG A 111 -9.42 11.81 -8.13
N GLU A 112 -9.29 10.70 -8.84
CA GLU A 112 -10.39 10.08 -9.59
C GLU A 112 -11.51 9.60 -8.66
N LYS A 113 -11.16 8.88 -7.58
CA LYS A 113 -12.12 8.46 -6.55
C LYS A 113 -12.84 9.64 -5.90
N ILE A 114 -12.13 10.71 -5.58
CA ILE A 114 -12.74 11.93 -5.02
C ILE A 114 -13.70 12.55 -6.03
N ARG A 115 -13.33 12.65 -7.31
CA ARG A 115 -14.22 13.19 -8.36
C ARG A 115 -15.46 12.33 -8.56
N ALA A 116 -15.31 11.00 -8.58
CA ALA A 116 -16.42 10.07 -8.68
C ALA A 116 -17.36 10.21 -7.46
N ALA A 117 -16.82 10.24 -6.25
CA ALA A 117 -17.60 10.42 -5.03
C ALA A 117 -18.35 11.76 -4.99
N ILE A 118 -17.74 12.85 -5.47
CA ILE A 118 -18.42 14.15 -5.61
C ILE A 118 -19.55 14.06 -6.64
N GLY A 119 -19.31 13.41 -7.78
CA GLY A 119 -20.34 13.18 -8.81
C GLY A 119 -21.52 12.38 -8.28
N ASP A 120 -21.26 11.28 -7.60
CA ASP A 120 -22.28 10.41 -6.99
C ASP A 120 -23.05 11.15 -5.89
N ALA A 121 -22.36 11.94 -5.06
CA ALA A 121 -23.00 12.77 -4.04
C ALA A 121 -23.92 13.82 -4.65
N GLN A 122 -23.49 14.47 -5.75
CA GLN A 122 -24.31 15.45 -6.47
C GLN A 122 -25.55 14.77 -7.06
N ALA A 123 -25.39 13.63 -7.73
CA ALA A 123 -26.51 12.87 -8.31
C ALA A 123 -27.50 12.41 -7.23
N THR A 124 -26.98 11.90 -6.11
CA THR A 124 -27.80 11.47 -4.96
C THR A 124 -28.56 12.67 -4.36
N LYS A 125 -27.90 13.82 -4.21
CA LYS A 125 -28.54 15.05 -3.74
C LYS A 125 -29.68 15.46 -4.67
N ASP A 126 -29.45 15.47 -5.98
CA ASP A 126 -30.46 15.88 -6.95
C ASP A 126 -31.63 14.89 -6.98
N GLN A 127 -31.37 13.59 -6.81
CA GLN A 127 -32.40 12.57 -6.65
C GLN A 127 -33.24 12.81 -5.38
N ILE A 128 -32.60 13.01 -4.23
CA ILE A 128 -33.29 13.30 -2.95
C ILE A 128 -34.14 14.57 -3.07
N LEU A 129 -33.62 15.63 -3.69
CA LEU A 129 -34.37 16.87 -3.89
C LEU A 129 -35.57 16.68 -4.81
N THR A 130 -35.42 15.87 -5.85
CA THR A 130 -36.51 15.55 -6.79
C THR A 130 -37.59 14.74 -6.08
N GLU A 131 -37.20 13.69 -5.35
CA GLU A 131 -38.11 12.85 -4.60
C GLU A 131 -38.83 13.62 -3.50
N ALA A 132 -38.12 14.48 -2.75
CA ALA A 132 -38.72 15.36 -1.75
C ALA A 132 -39.77 16.32 -2.35
N ARG A 133 -39.50 16.87 -3.55
CA ARG A 133 -40.46 17.73 -4.27
C ARG A 133 -41.69 16.94 -4.70
N THR A 134 -41.51 15.75 -5.25
CA THR A 134 -42.62 14.87 -5.63
C THR A 134 -43.48 14.51 -4.43
N GLN A 135 -42.87 14.08 -3.32
CA GLN A 135 -43.59 13.77 -2.08
C GLN A 135 -44.33 15.00 -1.53
N ALA A 136 -43.72 16.18 -1.59
CA ALA A 136 -44.37 17.41 -1.15
C ALA A 136 -45.62 17.75 -2.00
N GLU A 137 -45.55 17.60 -3.32
CA GLU A 137 -46.70 17.80 -4.22
C GLU A 137 -47.79 16.74 -4.00
N GLU A 138 -47.41 15.48 -3.75
CA GLU A 138 -48.36 14.41 -3.43
C GLU A 138 -49.10 14.69 -2.11
N ILE A 139 -48.38 15.10 -1.07
CA ILE A 139 -48.96 15.49 0.23
C ILE A 139 -49.89 16.68 0.04
N ARG A 140 -49.46 17.70 -0.72
CA ARG A 140 -50.28 18.88 -0.99
C ARG A 140 -51.58 18.50 -1.70
N THR A 141 -51.48 17.71 -2.78
CA THR A 141 -52.65 17.25 -3.54
C THR A 141 -53.59 16.43 -2.65
N ARG A 142 -53.04 15.51 -1.84
CA ARG A 142 -53.84 14.73 -0.89
C ARG A 142 -54.55 15.63 0.12
N ASN A 143 -53.86 16.58 0.73
CA ASN A 143 -54.43 17.53 1.67
C ASN A 143 -55.52 18.39 1.03
N GLU A 144 -55.34 18.85 -0.21
CA GLU A 144 -56.37 19.59 -0.95
C GLU A 144 -57.63 18.74 -1.15
N THR A 145 -57.49 17.44 -1.48
CA THR A 145 -58.64 16.53 -1.58
C THR A 145 -59.31 16.21 -0.25
N GLU A 146 -58.53 16.08 0.83
CA GLU A 146 -59.04 15.85 2.18
C GLU A 146 -59.76 17.09 2.71
N MET A 147 -59.21 18.28 2.50
CA MET A 147 -59.84 19.55 2.86
C MET A 147 -61.18 19.74 2.17
N GLU A 148 -61.30 19.41 0.88
CA GLU A 148 -62.57 19.51 0.17
C GLU A 148 -63.60 18.53 0.73
N ARG A 149 -63.18 17.29 1.03
CA ARG A 149 -64.04 16.30 1.70
C ARG A 149 -64.50 16.77 3.09
N GLU A 150 -63.59 17.34 3.88
CA GLU A 150 -63.89 17.87 5.21
C GLU A 150 -64.86 19.05 5.11
N ARG A 151 -64.67 19.95 4.13
CA ARG A 151 -65.57 21.07 3.84
C ARG A 151 -66.98 20.59 3.50
N GLN A 152 -67.10 19.55 2.65
CA GLN A 152 -68.40 18.96 2.34
C GLN A 152 -69.08 18.35 3.56
N LYS A 153 -68.34 17.60 4.40
CA LYS A 153 -68.87 17.07 5.67
C LYS A 153 -69.35 18.19 6.61
N MET A 154 -68.55 19.26 6.76
CA MET A 154 -68.92 20.42 7.56
C MET A 154 -70.19 21.09 7.04
N LEU A 155 -70.35 21.26 5.73
CA LEU A 155 -71.56 21.84 5.13
C LEU A 155 -72.80 20.98 5.40
N VAL A 156 -72.68 19.65 5.34
CA VAL A 156 -73.77 18.73 5.69
C VAL A 156 -74.13 18.88 7.17
N GLY A 157 -73.13 18.85 8.07
CA GLY A 157 -73.36 19.06 9.50
C GLY A 157 -73.99 20.42 9.84
N LEU A 158 -73.57 21.49 9.13
CA LEU A 158 -74.15 22.83 9.28
C LEU A 158 -75.63 22.86 8.88
N ARG A 159 -75.99 22.18 7.79
CA ARG A 159 -77.40 22.06 7.35
C ARG A 159 -78.25 21.35 8.40
N THR A 160 -77.74 20.27 9.00
CA THR A 160 -78.42 19.57 10.10
C THR A 160 -78.63 20.49 11.29
N HIS A 161 -77.59 21.20 11.75
CA HIS A 161 -77.73 22.15 12.87
C HIS A 161 -78.69 23.30 12.59
N VAL A 162 -78.70 23.83 11.36
CA VAL A 162 -79.67 24.88 10.97
C VAL A 162 -81.10 24.33 10.95
N ALA A 163 -81.30 23.09 10.47
CA ALA A 163 -82.61 22.44 10.51
C ALA A 163 -83.09 22.23 11.95
N ASP A 164 -82.22 21.78 12.86
CA ASP A 164 -82.55 21.61 14.28
C ASP A 164 -82.92 22.94 14.94
N LEU A 165 -82.15 24.01 14.69
CA LEU A 165 -82.46 25.36 15.19
C LEU A 165 -83.78 25.90 14.64
N ALA A 166 -84.07 25.66 13.36
CA ALA A 166 -85.33 26.06 12.75
C ALA A 166 -86.52 25.29 13.34
N LEU A 167 -86.36 23.99 13.62
CA LEU A 167 -87.37 23.18 14.29
C LEU A 167 -87.64 23.68 15.71
N LEU A 168 -86.60 23.95 16.49
CA LEU A 168 -86.71 24.53 17.84
C LEU A 168 -87.39 25.90 17.84
N ALA A 169 -87.05 26.76 16.88
CA ALA A 169 -87.70 28.06 16.74
C ALA A 169 -89.19 27.91 16.37
N THR A 170 -89.51 26.96 15.48
CA THR A 170 -90.90 26.65 15.08
C THR A 170 -91.70 26.09 16.25
N GLU A 171 -91.13 25.18 17.03
CA GLU A 171 -91.73 24.62 18.25
C GLU A 171 -92.05 25.73 19.26
N LYS A 172 -91.11 26.66 19.47
CA LYS A 172 -91.33 27.80 20.37
C LYS A 172 -92.41 28.76 19.86
N ILE A 173 -92.44 29.07 18.56
CA ILE A 173 -93.50 29.91 17.97
C ILE A 173 -94.87 29.23 18.10
N ILE A 174 -94.96 27.92 17.81
CA ILE A 174 -96.22 27.16 17.94
C ILE A 174 -96.67 27.17 19.41
N SER A 175 -95.75 26.94 20.36
CA SER A 175 -96.05 27.01 21.79
C SER A 175 -96.52 28.38 22.26
N GLU A 176 -96.05 29.49 21.66
CA GLU A 176 -96.49 30.86 21.99
C GLU A 176 -97.77 31.28 21.26
N ASN A 177 -98.10 30.70 20.09
CA ASN A 177 -99.28 31.06 19.27
C ASN A 177 -100.49 30.11 19.43
N LEU A 178 -100.39 29.09 20.27
CA LEU A 178 -101.48 28.17 20.61
C LEU A 178 -102.44 28.85 21.60
N ASP A 179 -103.48 29.45 21.06
CA ASP A 179 -104.74 29.77 21.75
C ASP A 179 -105.62 28.50 21.79
N ASP A 180 -106.33 28.26 22.90
CA ASP A 180 -107.25 27.14 23.15
C ASP A 180 -108.20 26.88 21.97
N GLU A 181 -108.56 27.93 21.23
CA GLU A 181 -109.47 27.86 20.09
C GLU A 181 -108.83 27.26 18.81
N ARG A 182 -107.52 27.45 18.59
CA ARG A 182 -106.78 26.84 17.47
C ARG A 182 -106.49 25.36 17.73
N GLN A 183 -106.28 24.97 18.98
CA GLN A 183 -106.02 23.58 19.37
C GLN A 183 -107.22 22.67 19.06
N ARG A 184 -108.46 23.14 19.31
CA ARG A 184 -109.69 22.42 18.93
C ARG A 184 -109.81 22.22 17.41
N LYS A 185 -109.55 23.27 16.60
CA LYS A 185 -109.58 23.19 15.13
C LYS A 185 -108.50 22.29 14.52
N LEU A 186 -107.37 22.08 15.19
CA LEU A 186 -106.33 21.15 14.73
C LEU A 186 -106.69 19.69 15.06
N ILE A 187 -107.30 19.45 16.21
CA ILE A 187 -107.83 18.14 16.60
C ILE A 187 -108.94 17.71 15.65
N ASP A 188 -109.90 18.59 15.35
CA ASP A 188 -110.99 18.29 14.43
C ASP A 188 -110.46 17.93 13.04
N ARG A 189 -109.46 18.67 12.51
CA ARG A 189 -108.84 18.36 11.21
C ARG A 189 -108.03 17.07 11.22
N PHE A 190 -107.37 16.71 12.32
CA PHE A 190 -106.63 15.46 12.43
C PHE A 190 -107.59 14.26 12.47
N ILE A 191 -108.72 14.39 13.17
CA ILE A 191 -109.80 13.39 13.19
C ILE A 191 -110.39 13.23 11.79
N ASP A 192 -110.70 14.34 11.10
CA ASP A 192 -111.20 14.32 9.72
C ASP A 192 -110.22 13.62 8.76
N THR A 193 -108.93 13.91 8.85
CA THR A 193 -107.91 13.33 7.95
C THR A 193 -107.64 11.86 8.29
N ALA A 194 -107.76 11.46 9.56
CA ALA A 194 -107.60 10.07 9.99
C ALA A 194 -108.83 9.19 9.67
N GLU A 195 -110.03 9.76 9.57
CA GLU A 195 -111.23 9.06 9.11
C GLU A 195 -111.26 8.87 7.58
N VAL A 196 -110.62 9.77 6.81
CA VAL A 196 -110.55 9.69 5.33
C VAL A 196 -109.48 8.69 4.82
N GLY A 197 -108.72 8.06 5.74
CA GLY A 197 -107.71 7.04 5.44
C GLY A 197 -108.17 5.59 5.58
N ARG A 198 -109.45 5.28 5.33
CA ARG A 198 -109.97 3.91 5.17
C ARG A 198 -110.90 3.78 3.98
#